data_AF-A0A1Z4NIJ6-F1
#
_entry.id   AF-A0A1Z4NIJ6-F1
#
_cell.length_a   1.000
_cell.length_b   1.000
_cell.length_c   1.000
_cell.angle_alpha   90.00
_cell.angle_beta   90.00
_cell.angle_gamma   90.00
#
_symmetry.space_group_name_H-M   'P 1'
#
loop_
_entity.id
_entity.type
_entity.pdbx_description
1 polymer ?
#
loop_
_entity_poly.entity_id
_entity_poly.type
_entity_poly.pdbx_seq_one_letter_code
_entity_poly.pdbx_strand_id
1 'polypeptide(L)'
;MADIQPLHHHSANPYWIKITYERNEYIINLACIKSFCREPNGRITFWLPDSSIPIIISPVSNPESYELVVKHIESLSGYRF
;
A
#
# COMPACT_ATOMS: atom_id res chain seq x y z
N MET A 1 12.26 21.78 31.24
CA MET A 1 11.37 21.91 30.06
C MET A 1 11.55 20.63 29.26
N ALA A 2 10.53 19.78 29.20
CA ALA A 2 10.55 18.62 28.30
C ALA A 2 10.01 19.10 26.95
N ASP A 3 10.83 19.02 25.92
CA ASP A 3 10.41 19.30 24.55
C ASP A 3 9.33 18.28 24.16
N ILE A 4 8.10 18.75 24.06
CA ILE A 4 7.00 18.00 23.47
C ILE A 4 7.28 18.01 21.95
N GLN A 5 7.94 16.96 21.45
CA GLN A 5 8.00 16.74 20.01
C GLN A 5 6.57 16.64 19.47
N PRO A 6 6.21 17.39 18.41
CA PRO A 6 4.86 17.39 17.89
C PRO A 6 4.53 15.98 17.43
N LEU A 7 3.42 15.42 17.93
CA LEU A 7 2.81 14.18 17.46
C LEU A 7 2.77 14.26 15.93
N HIS A 8 3.58 13.45 15.26
CA HIS A 8 3.46 13.25 13.83
C HIS A 8 1.99 12.93 13.58
N HIS A 9 1.28 13.85 12.91
CA HIS A 9 -0.05 13.59 12.41
C HIS A 9 0.10 12.48 11.36
N HIS A 10 0.11 11.23 11.84
CA HIS A 10 -0.08 10.07 11.02
C HIS A 10 -1.50 10.24 10.51
N SER A 11 -1.66 10.75 9.29
CA SER A 11 -2.86 10.50 8.53
C SER A 11 -3.15 9.01 8.69
N ALA A 12 -4.22 8.68 9.41
CA ALA A 12 -4.57 7.32 9.75
C ALA A 12 -5.02 6.64 8.45
N ASN A 13 -4.06 6.26 7.62
CA ASN A 13 -4.32 5.45 6.45
C ASN A 13 -5.04 4.20 6.95
N PRO A 14 -6.19 3.83 6.38
CA PRO A 14 -6.90 2.64 6.80
C PRO A 14 -5.95 1.44 6.70
N TYR A 15 -5.77 0.75 7.83
CA TYR A 15 -4.86 -0.40 7.90
C TYR A 15 -5.30 -1.54 6.99
N TRP A 16 -6.60 -1.65 6.73
CA TRP A 16 -7.20 -2.66 5.86
C TRP A 16 -7.81 -2.01 4.63
N ILE A 17 -7.44 -2.52 3.47
CA ILE A 17 -7.96 -2.07 2.18
C ILE A 17 -8.60 -3.22 1.44
N LYS A 18 -9.51 -2.88 0.53
CA LYS A 18 -10.16 -3.82 -0.38
C LYS A 18 -9.54 -3.67 -1.76
N ILE A 19 -9.14 -4.77 -2.37
CA ILE A 19 -8.65 -4.81 -3.75
C ILE A 19 -9.43 -5.85 -4.52
N THR A 20 -10.01 -5.45 -5.65
CA THR A 20 -10.58 -6.38 -6.62
C THR A 20 -9.51 -6.75 -7.64
N TYR A 21 -9.13 -8.02 -7.69
CA TYR A 21 -8.11 -8.55 -8.60
C TYR A 21 -8.50 -9.97 -9.06
N GLU A 22 -8.38 -10.27 -10.35
CA GLU A 22 -8.74 -11.58 -10.94
C GLU A 22 -10.11 -12.12 -10.47
N ARG A 23 -11.15 -11.27 -10.50
CA ARG A 23 -12.53 -11.55 -10.05
C ARG A 23 -12.68 -11.91 -8.57
N ASN A 24 -11.61 -11.83 -7.78
CA ASN A 24 -11.63 -12.04 -6.35
C ASN A 24 -11.57 -10.70 -5.61
N GLU A 25 -12.17 -10.67 -4.43
CA GLU A 25 -12.04 -9.58 -3.48
C GLU A 25 -11.00 -9.96 -2.43
N TYR A 26 -9.98 -9.12 -2.28
CA TYR A 26 -8.94 -9.28 -1.27
C TYR A 26 -9.09 -8.20 -0.21
N ILE A 27 -9.13 -8.61 1.05
CA ILE A 27 -9.06 -7.72 2.21
C ILE A 27 -7.65 -7.82 2.77
N ILE A 28 -6.87 -6.75 2.60
CA ILE A 28 -5.42 -6.79 2.82
C ILE A 28 -5.05 -5.78 3.89
N ASN A 29 -4.24 -6.22 4.85
CA ASN A 29 -3.59 -5.30 5.78
C ASN A 29 -2.37 -4.69 5.09
N LEU A 30 -2.33 -3.36 4.96
CA LEU A 30 -1.22 -2.64 4.31
C LEU A 30 0.13 -2.98 4.97
N ALA A 31 0.17 -3.20 6.29
CA ALA A 31 1.40 -3.51 7.02
C ALA A 31 2.07 -4.84 6.56
N CYS A 32 1.33 -5.70 5.87
CA CYS A 32 1.81 -6.95 5.30
C CYS A 32 2.56 -6.77 3.98
N ILE A 33 2.49 -5.60 3.35
CA ILE A 33 3.21 -5.30 2.10
C ILE A 33 4.68 -5.02 2.43
N LYS A 34 5.56 -6.00 2.20
CA LYS A 34 7.00 -5.89 2.47
C LYS A 34 7.87 -5.89 1.22
N SER A 35 7.39 -6.52 0.15
CA SER A 35 8.05 -6.57 -1.16
C SER A 35 7.06 -6.13 -2.23
N PHE A 36 7.53 -5.27 -3.13
CA PHE A 36 6.74 -4.75 -4.23
C PHE A 36 7.65 -4.41 -5.41
N CYS A 37 7.06 -4.34 -6.61
CA CYS A 37 7.67 -3.70 -7.76
C CYS A 37 6.66 -2.72 -8.38
N ARG A 38 7.18 -1.62 -8.94
CA ARG A 38 6.40 -0.65 -9.70
C ARG A 38 6.83 -0.74 -11.16
N GLU A 39 5.86 -0.98 -12.04
CA GLU A 39 6.04 -0.96 -13.49
C GLU A 39 6.01 0.50 -14.01
N PRO A 40 6.63 0.81 -15.18
CA PRO A 40 6.62 2.15 -15.76
C PRO A 40 5.22 2.74 -16.01
N ASN A 41 4.21 1.88 -16.21
CA ASN A 41 2.81 2.26 -16.40
C ASN A 41 2.09 2.61 -15.08
N GLY A 42 2.80 2.60 -13.94
CA GLY A 42 2.24 2.84 -12.62
C GLY A 42 1.54 1.64 -11.99
N ARG A 43 1.54 0.45 -12.61
CA ARG A 43 1.07 -0.77 -11.92
C ARG A 43 2.02 -1.12 -10.80
N ILE A 44 1.46 -1.53 -9.67
CA ILE A 44 2.20 -2.03 -8.52
C ILE A 44 1.85 -3.50 -8.37
N THR A 45 2.87 -4.35 -8.33
CA THR A 45 2.73 -5.75 -7.93
C THR A 45 3.33 -5.90 -6.54
N PHE A 46 2.62 -6.55 -5.64
CA PHE A 46 3.12 -6.90 -4.32
C PHE A 46 2.69 -8.32 -3.94
N TRP A 47 3.31 -8.87 -2.90
CA TRP A 47 3.06 -10.23 -2.43
C TRP A 47 2.56 -10.21 -1.00
N LEU A 48 1.62 -11.09 -0.69
CA LEU A 48 1.16 -11.30 0.69
C LEU A 48 2.15 -12.21 1.43
N PRO A 49 2.30 -12.05 2.76
CA PRO A 49 3.04 -13.00 3.58
C PRO A 49 2.55 -14.42 3.33
N ASP A 50 3.48 -15.36 3.27
CA ASP A 50 3.21 -16.79 3.13
C ASP A 50 2.48 -17.20 1.83
N SER A 51 2.30 -16.28 0.89
CA SER A 51 1.66 -16.52 -0.39
C SER A 51 2.58 -16.16 -1.55
N SER A 52 2.75 -17.08 -2.48
CA SER A 52 3.41 -16.79 -3.76
C SER A 52 2.51 -16.03 -4.74
N ILE A 53 1.28 -15.67 -4.34
CA ILE A 53 0.31 -15.01 -5.22
C ILE A 53 0.67 -13.53 -5.34
N PRO A 54 1.04 -13.04 -6.53
CA PRO A 54 1.18 -11.61 -6.77
C PRO A 54 -0.20 -10.95 -6.83
N ILE A 55 -0.35 -9.82 -6.14
CA ILE A 55 -1.52 -8.95 -6.28
C ILE A 55 -1.09 -7.75 -7.09
N ILE A 56 -1.82 -7.49 -8.18
CA ILE A 56 -1.53 -6.37 -9.07
C ILE A 56 -2.62 -5.33 -8.95
N ILE A 57 -2.21 -4.11 -8.62
CA ILE A 57 -3.09 -2.95 -8.51
C ILE A 57 -2.63 -1.84 -9.46
N SER A 58 -3.59 -1.09 -10.01
CA SER A 58 -3.36 0.04 -10.90
C SER A 58 -4.24 1.23 -10.54
N PRO A 59 -3.85 2.45 -10.96
CA PRO A 59 -4.65 3.65 -10.75
C PRO A 59 -6.08 3.56 -11.29
N VAL A 60 -6.33 2.70 -12.30
CA VAL A 60 -7.64 2.59 -12.96
C VAL A 60 -8.55 1.58 -12.26
N SER A 61 -8.00 0.41 -11.88
CA SER A 61 -8.82 -0.70 -11.35
C SER A 61 -9.33 -0.49 -9.92
N ASN A 62 -8.52 0.14 -9.07
CA ASN A 62 -8.78 0.30 -7.65
C ASN A 62 -8.17 1.64 -7.18
N PRO A 63 -8.66 2.79 -7.68
CA PRO A 63 -7.98 4.08 -7.53
C PRO A 63 -7.72 4.46 -6.06
N GLU A 64 -8.72 4.33 -5.20
CA GLU A 64 -8.59 4.66 -3.78
C GLU A 64 -7.58 3.76 -3.06
N SER A 65 -7.73 2.45 -3.21
CA SER A 65 -6.79 1.47 -2.64
C SER A 65 -5.38 1.62 -3.22
N TYR A 66 -5.26 2.02 -4.49
CA TYR A 66 -3.98 2.26 -5.14
C TYR A 66 -3.26 3.44 -4.48
N GLU A 67 -3.95 4.55 -4.22
CA GLU A 67 -3.36 5.69 -3.51
C GLU A 67 -2.89 5.31 -2.10
N LEU A 68 -3.66 4.47 -1.41
CA LEU A 68 -3.29 3.99 -0.08
C LEU A 68 -2.06 3.09 -0.10
N VAL A 69 -1.95 2.20 -1.10
CA VAL A 69 -0.75 1.39 -1.34
C VAL A 69 0.46 2.27 -1.64
N VAL A 70 0.31 3.27 -2.51
CA VAL A 70 1.37 4.24 -2.82
C VAL A 70 1.83 4.95 -1.55
N LYS A 71 0.92 5.58 -0.79
CA LYS A 71 1.25 6.29 0.45
C LYS A 71 1.94 5.37 1.46
N HIS A 72 1.50 4.12 1.57
CA HIS A 72 2.14 3.13 2.44
C HIS A 72 3.57 2.81 1.99
N ILE A 73 3.77 2.55 0.70
CA ILE A 73 5.09 2.25 0.13
C ILE A 73 6.05 3.42 0.29
N GLU A 74 5.62 4.65 -0.01
CA GLU A 74 6.46 5.84 0.14
C GLU A 74 6.85 6.06 1.61
N SER A 75 5.91 5.83 2.54
CA SER A 75 6.17 5.90 3.98
C SER A 75 7.14 4.80 4.45
N LEU A 76 7.00 3.58 3.94
CA LEU A 76 7.82 2.44 4.34
C LEU A 76 9.24 2.49 3.75
N SER A 77 9.37 2.90 2.49
CA SER A 77 10.63 2.84 1.74
C SER A 77 11.42 4.14 1.74
N GLY A 78 10.79 5.28 2.04
CA GLY A 78 11.37 6.61 1.84
C GLY A 78 11.51 7.03 0.37
N TYR A 79 11.10 6.18 -0.58
CA TYR A 79 11.16 6.45 -2.01
C TYR A 79 9.83 7.04 -2.49
N ARG A 80 9.87 8.17 -3.21
CA ARG A 80 8.68 8.84 -3.78
C ARG A 80 8.50 8.53 -5.26
N PHE A 81 7.24 8.40 -5.67
CA PHE A 81 6.85 7.94 -7.01
C PHE A 81 6.57 9.02 -8.03
#